data_AF-A0A9E2V139-F1
#
_entry.id   AF-A0A9E2V139-F1
#
_cell.length_a   1.000
_cell.length_b   1.000
_cell.length_c   1.000
_cell.angle_alpha   90.00
_cell.angle_beta   90.00
_cell.angle_gamma   90.00
#
_symmetry.space_group_name_H-M   'P 1'
#
loop_
_entity.id
_entity.type
_entity.pdbx_description
1 polymer ?
#
loop_
_entity_poly.entity_id
_entity_poly.type
_entity_poly.pdbx_seq_one_letter_code
_entity_poly.pdbx_strand_id
1 'polypeptide(L)'
;VIEITGPAATEHLMRKGRRGGLWMNVGGLEVQGAPSLYLASSTTPPLLKVPPEEATWGYPALKKQIRFAGRVEQREREMFLDQFFQLKESEEVYAIFPGTLKVKGGSGDSQTVTGAFPLPTKVKPGAYRVCLTVVQGGQVIAKQCSDLKVAMVGFPAMLASLAYEHGATYGILAVIIAIVTGFAMGYLFKGGGGH
;
A
#
# COMPACT_ATOMS: atom_id res chain seq x y z
N VAL A 1 1.85 -11.94 -15.98
CA VAL A 1 1.42 -11.33 -14.70
C VAL A 1 2.23 -10.07 -14.51
N ILE A 2 1.60 -8.96 -14.12
CA ILE A 2 2.28 -7.72 -13.76
C ILE A 2 2.04 -7.48 -12.27
N GLU A 3 3.10 -7.20 -11.52
CA GLU A 3 3.05 -6.85 -10.10
C GLU A 3 3.65 -5.47 -9.87
N ILE A 4 3.05 -4.70 -8.97
CA ILE A 4 3.58 -3.45 -8.43
C ILE A 4 3.77 -3.65 -6.94
N THR A 5 5.03 -3.58 -6.49
CA THR A 5 5.41 -3.82 -5.10
C THR A 5 6.08 -2.59 -4.52
N GLY A 6 5.56 -2.09 -3.40
CA GLY A 6 6.18 -1.01 -2.64
C GLY A 6 7.38 -1.47 -1.80
N PRO A 7 8.13 -0.52 -1.20
CA PRO A 7 9.21 -0.85 -0.30
C PRO A 7 8.70 -1.73 0.85
N ALA A 8 9.54 -2.68 1.29
CA ALA A 8 9.24 -3.50 2.46
C ALA A 8 9.12 -2.59 3.70
N ALA A 9 8.07 -2.83 4.48
CA ALA A 9 7.79 -2.11 5.70
C ALA A 9 7.67 -3.08 6.87
N THR A 10 7.93 -2.53 8.05
CA THR A 10 7.61 -3.17 9.33
C THR A 10 6.36 -2.50 9.87
N GLU A 11 5.36 -3.30 10.21
CA GLU A 11 4.10 -2.81 10.77
C GLU A 11 3.80 -3.42 12.12
N HIS A 12 3.36 -2.59 13.07
CA HIS A 12 2.96 -3.03 14.40
C HIS A 12 1.44 -3.18 14.45
N LEU A 13 0.98 -4.40 14.67
CA LEU A 13 -0.41 -4.74 14.85
C LEU A 13 -0.71 -4.98 16.33
N MET A 14 -1.86 -4.50 16.76
CA MET A 14 -2.35 -4.72 18.12
C MET A 14 -3.43 -5.79 18.11
N ARG A 15 -3.22 -6.86 18.88
CA ARG A 15 -4.25 -7.88 19.08
C ARG A 15 -5.31 -7.32 20.02
N LYS A 16 -6.54 -7.17 19.52
CA LYS A 16 -7.72 -6.83 20.33
C LYS A 16 -8.29 -8.09 20.97
N GLY A 17 -8.65 -8.01 22.25
CA GLY A 17 -9.30 -9.10 22.98
C GLY A 17 -10.18 -8.55 24.09
N ARG A 18 -11.11 -9.38 24.57
CA ARG A 18 -11.96 -9.02 25.70
C ARG A 18 -11.30 -9.39 27.03
N ARG A 19 -11.18 -8.43 27.95
CA ARG A 19 -10.81 -8.66 29.35
C ARG A 19 -11.80 -7.93 30.24
N GLY A 20 -12.40 -8.65 31.19
CA GLY A 20 -13.41 -8.07 32.09
C GLY A 20 -14.60 -7.45 31.35
N GLY A 21 -15.02 -8.04 30.22
CA GLY A 21 -16.14 -7.53 29.41
C GLY A 21 -15.79 -6.37 28.45
N LEU A 22 -14.60 -5.80 28.53
CA LEU A 22 -14.16 -4.67 27.69
C LEU A 22 -13.19 -5.11 26.60
N TRP A 23 -13.30 -4.49 25.42
CA TRP A 23 -12.33 -4.66 24.33
C TRP A 23 -11.08 -3.84 24.60
N MET A 24 -9.92 -4.49 24.67
CA MET A 24 -8.64 -3.83 24.87
C MET A 24 -7.52 -4.50 24.08
N ASN A 25 -6.37 -3.83 23.99
CA ASN A 25 -5.17 -4.40 23.40
C ASN A 25 -4.62 -5.46 24.37
N VAL A 26 -4.55 -6.71 23.94
CA VAL A 26 -4.10 -7.86 24.75
C VAL A 26 -2.76 -8.43 24.27
N GLY A 27 -2.13 -7.80 23.29
CA GLY A 27 -0.81 -8.17 22.77
C GLY A 27 -0.43 -7.31 21.56
N GLY A 28 0.87 -7.24 21.27
CA GLY A 28 1.42 -6.62 20.07
C GLY A 28 2.07 -7.68 19.18
N LEU A 29 1.97 -7.48 17.88
CA LEU A 29 2.55 -8.32 16.84
C LEU A 29 3.27 -7.42 15.86
N GLU A 30 4.49 -7.79 15.47
CA GLU A 30 5.22 -7.07 14.43
C GLU A 30 5.22 -7.89 13.14
N VAL A 31 4.81 -7.27 12.05
CA VAL A 31 4.79 -7.84 10.70
C VAL A 31 5.97 -7.27 9.94
N GLN A 32 6.90 -8.13 9.54
CA GLN A 32 8.14 -7.77 8.87
C GLN A 32 8.13 -8.26 7.43
N GLY A 33 8.73 -7.47 6.54
CA GLY A 33 8.91 -7.84 5.13
C GLY A 33 7.65 -7.71 4.28
N ALA A 34 6.57 -7.14 4.82
CA ALA A 34 5.35 -6.85 4.07
C ALA A 34 5.57 -5.62 3.16
N PRO A 35 5.25 -5.69 1.86
CA PRO A 35 5.26 -4.52 0.99
C PRO A 35 4.32 -3.43 1.51
N SER A 36 4.68 -2.15 1.37
CA SER A 36 3.78 -1.04 1.66
C SER A 36 2.62 -0.90 0.68
N LEU A 37 2.75 -1.49 -0.51
CA LEU A 37 1.72 -1.62 -1.55
C LEU A 37 1.96 -2.94 -2.28
N TYR A 38 0.89 -3.64 -2.64
CA TYR A 38 0.97 -4.79 -3.50
C TYR A 38 -0.23 -4.85 -4.45
N LEU A 39 0.01 -4.54 -5.73
CA LEU A 39 -1.02 -4.65 -6.77
C LEU A 39 -0.57 -5.68 -7.79
N ALA A 40 -1.44 -6.62 -8.17
CA ALA A 40 -1.11 -7.59 -9.21
C ALA A 40 -2.24 -7.75 -10.22
N SER A 41 -1.88 -7.95 -11.49
CA SER A 41 -2.83 -8.20 -12.56
C SER A 41 -2.33 -9.30 -13.48
N SER A 42 -3.26 -10.04 -14.09
CA SER A 42 -2.96 -11.14 -14.99
C SER A 42 -3.78 -11.07 -16.28
N THR A 43 -3.29 -11.75 -17.30
CA THR A 43 -4.01 -11.96 -18.57
C THR A 43 -5.13 -12.98 -18.43
N THR A 44 -4.95 -14.00 -17.60
CA THR A 44 -5.98 -15.01 -17.30
C THR A 44 -6.22 -15.13 -15.79
N PRO A 45 -7.47 -15.34 -15.34
CA PRO A 45 -7.78 -15.40 -13.91
C PRO A 45 -7.01 -16.46 -13.09
N PRO A 46 -6.78 -17.69 -13.60
CA PRO A 46 -6.09 -18.73 -12.82
C PRO A 46 -4.69 -18.33 -12.36
N LEU A 47 -3.96 -17.53 -13.15
CA LEU A 47 -2.60 -17.09 -12.80
C LEU A 47 -2.53 -16.33 -11.47
N LEU A 48 -3.62 -15.72 -10.99
CA LEU A 48 -3.66 -15.05 -9.69
C LEU A 48 -4.53 -15.78 -8.66
N LYS A 49 -5.60 -16.45 -9.09
CA LYS A 49 -6.50 -17.17 -8.17
C LYS A 49 -5.92 -18.50 -7.68
N VAL A 50 -5.21 -19.20 -8.56
CA VAL A 50 -4.58 -20.50 -8.29
C VAL A 50 -3.20 -20.49 -8.98
N PRO A 51 -2.25 -19.70 -8.45
CA PRO A 51 -0.94 -19.59 -9.06
C PRO A 51 -0.19 -20.94 -9.01
N PRO A 52 0.69 -21.23 -9.98
CA PRO A 52 1.60 -22.38 -9.92
C PRO A 52 2.41 -22.40 -8.62
N GLU A 53 2.86 -23.58 -8.18
CA GLU A 53 3.61 -23.71 -6.91
C GLU A 53 4.91 -22.88 -6.87
N GLU A 54 5.57 -22.82 -8.02
CA GLU A 54 6.80 -22.04 -8.28
C GLU A 54 6.55 -20.54 -8.48
N ALA A 55 5.29 -20.09 -8.40
CA ALA A 55 4.96 -18.70 -8.59
C ALA A 55 5.64 -17.83 -7.52
N THR A 56 6.37 -16.82 -8.01
CA THR A 56 7.00 -15.79 -7.18
C THR A 56 6.11 -14.56 -6.99
N TRP A 57 4.82 -14.69 -7.31
CA TRP A 57 3.82 -13.64 -7.28
C TRP A 57 2.55 -14.07 -6.53
N GLY A 58 1.72 -13.09 -6.22
CA GLY A 58 0.44 -13.27 -5.56
C GLY A 58 0.56 -13.39 -4.04
N TYR A 59 -0.59 -13.47 -3.36
CA TYR A 59 -0.63 -13.66 -1.92
C TYR A 59 0.10 -14.92 -1.44
N PRO A 60 0.08 -16.07 -2.14
CA PRO A 60 0.88 -17.23 -1.73
C PRO A 60 2.39 -16.93 -1.66
N ALA A 61 2.93 -16.14 -2.59
CA ALA A 61 4.33 -15.70 -2.54
C ALA A 61 4.57 -14.73 -1.37
N LEU A 62 3.65 -13.78 -1.13
CA LEU A 62 3.75 -12.88 0.02
C LEU A 62 3.68 -13.61 1.37
N LYS A 63 2.84 -14.64 1.52
CA LYS A 63 2.80 -15.48 2.75
C LYS A 63 4.17 -16.09 3.04
N LYS A 64 4.90 -16.51 2.00
CA LYS A 64 6.26 -17.06 2.12
C LYS A 64 7.31 -15.99 2.45
N GLN A 65 7.07 -14.72 2.15
CA GLN A 65 7.98 -13.60 2.43
C GLN A 65 7.75 -12.97 3.82
N ILE A 66 6.49 -12.78 4.21
CA ILE A 66 6.13 -12.07 5.44
C ILE A 66 6.52 -12.88 6.68
N ARG A 67 7.05 -12.18 7.68
CA ARG A 67 7.45 -12.75 8.96
C ARG A 67 6.72 -12.05 10.08
N PHE A 68 6.45 -12.79 11.15
CA PHE A 68 5.91 -12.24 12.37
C PHE A 68 6.94 -12.33 13.47
N ALA A 69 7.18 -11.22 14.15
CA ALA A 69 7.97 -11.18 15.38
C ALA A 69 7.02 -10.96 16.58
N GLY A 70 7.28 -11.71 17.65
CA GLY A 70 6.45 -11.73 18.86
C GLY A 70 5.99 -13.14 19.25
N ARG A 71 5.21 -13.24 20.34
CA ARG A 71 4.65 -14.52 20.82
C ARG A 71 3.42 -14.88 19.98
N VAL A 72 3.64 -15.40 18.78
CA VAL A 72 2.61 -15.98 17.92
C VAL A 72 2.83 -17.47 17.82
N GLU A 73 1.81 -18.24 18.19
CA GLU A 73 1.85 -19.68 17.98
C GLU A 73 1.81 -19.99 16.49
N GLN A 74 2.55 -21.02 16.06
CA GLN A 74 2.62 -21.39 14.65
C GLN A 74 1.24 -21.68 14.06
N ARG A 75 0.31 -22.20 14.88
CA ARG A 75 -1.07 -22.50 14.50
C ARG A 75 -1.91 -21.26 14.22
N GLU A 76 -1.62 -20.13 14.85
CA GLU A 76 -2.35 -18.86 14.67
C GLU A 76 -1.76 -18.02 13.52
N ARG A 77 -0.56 -18.34 13.06
CA ARG A 77 0.17 -17.56 12.05
C ARG A 77 -0.63 -17.37 10.75
N GLU A 78 -1.26 -18.43 10.25
CA GLU A 78 -2.05 -18.37 9.01
C GLU A 78 -3.26 -17.46 9.17
N MET A 79 -3.98 -17.59 10.29
CA MET A 79 -5.09 -16.72 10.63
C MET A 79 -4.67 -15.25 10.68
N PHE A 80 -3.53 -14.93 11.30
CA PHE A 80 -3.01 -13.56 11.34
C PHE A 80 -2.57 -13.05 9.97
N LEU A 81 -2.00 -13.89 9.10
CA LEU A 81 -1.69 -13.51 7.71
C LEU A 81 -2.95 -13.15 6.94
N ASP A 82 -3.98 -13.98 7.04
CA ASP A 82 -5.23 -13.76 6.32
C ASP A 82 -5.92 -12.48 6.82
N GLN A 83 -5.93 -12.24 8.14
CA GLN A 83 -6.42 -10.98 8.73
C GLN A 83 -5.59 -9.77 8.29
N PHE A 84 -4.26 -9.92 8.21
CA PHE A 84 -3.39 -8.86 7.73
C PHE A 84 -3.67 -8.50 6.27
N PHE A 85 -3.86 -9.50 5.40
CA PHE A 85 -4.22 -9.24 4.01
C PHE A 85 -5.60 -8.61 3.88
N GLN A 86 -6.60 -9.08 4.62
CA GLN A 86 -7.92 -8.45 4.65
C GLN A 86 -7.84 -6.97 5.08
N LEU A 87 -7.01 -6.66 6.09
CA LEU A 87 -6.76 -5.28 6.49
C LEU A 87 -6.15 -4.48 5.33
N LYS A 88 -5.10 -5.01 4.68
CA LYS A 88 -4.44 -4.32 3.57
C LYS A 88 -5.33 -4.12 2.35
N GLU A 89 -6.21 -5.08 2.07
CA GLU A 89 -7.25 -4.97 1.04
C GLU A 89 -8.29 -3.91 1.41
N SER A 90 -8.73 -3.85 2.66
CA SER A 90 -9.65 -2.81 3.14
C SER A 90 -9.03 -1.41 3.11
N GLU A 91 -7.71 -1.33 3.19
CA GLU A 91 -6.95 -0.09 3.01
C GLU A 91 -6.71 0.26 1.52
N GLU A 92 -7.13 -0.61 0.60
CA GLU A 92 -6.95 -0.55 -0.85
C GLU A 92 -5.48 -0.62 -1.32
N VAL A 93 -4.54 -0.85 -0.40
CA VAL A 93 -3.11 -0.93 -0.74
C VAL A 93 -2.71 -2.31 -1.27
N TYR A 94 -3.52 -3.34 -1.00
CA TYR A 94 -3.35 -4.68 -1.56
C TYR A 94 -4.54 -4.98 -2.46
N ALA A 95 -4.28 -5.37 -3.71
CA ALA A 95 -5.34 -5.76 -4.62
C ALA A 95 -4.82 -6.67 -5.74
N ILE A 96 -5.68 -7.59 -6.18
CA ILE A 96 -5.43 -8.43 -7.35
C ILE A 96 -6.53 -8.21 -8.39
N PHE A 97 -6.14 -8.13 -9.66
CA PHE A 97 -7.03 -7.88 -10.80
C PHE A 97 -6.88 -9.02 -11.83
N PRO A 98 -7.54 -10.18 -11.61
CA PRO A 98 -7.41 -11.32 -12.48
C PRO A 98 -8.07 -11.07 -13.84
N GLY A 99 -7.35 -11.31 -14.93
CA GLY A 99 -7.90 -11.21 -16.29
C GLY A 99 -8.07 -9.79 -16.83
N THR A 100 -7.45 -8.78 -16.21
CA THR A 100 -7.59 -7.38 -16.66
C THR A 100 -6.45 -6.92 -17.58
N LEU A 101 -5.35 -7.66 -17.69
CA LEU A 101 -4.29 -7.35 -18.64
C LEU A 101 -4.73 -7.66 -20.07
N LYS A 102 -4.49 -6.72 -20.98
CA LYS A 102 -4.73 -6.89 -22.41
C LYS A 102 -3.39 -7.16 -23.10
N VAL A 103 -3.33 -8.23 -23.88
CA VAL A 103 -2.19 -8.52 -24.76
C VAL A 103 -2.59 -8.12 -26.18
N LYS A 104 -1.77 -7.31 -26.83
CA LYS A 104 -1.90 -6.98 -28.25
C LYS A 104 -0.66 -7.47 -28.99
N GLY A 105 -0.87 -8.13 -30.12
CA GLY A 105 0.21 -8.41 -31.06
C GLY A 105 0.71 -7.09 -31.66
N GLY A 106 2.02 -6.89 -31.64
CA GLY A 106 2.70 -5.82 -32.37
C GLY A 106 3.01 -6.23 -33.80
N SER A 107 3.72 -5.37 -34.53
CA SER A 107 4.29 -5.76 -35.82
C SER A 107 5.43 -6.77 -35.60
N GLY A 108 5.36 -7.93 -36.25
CA GLY A 108 6.32 -9.04 -36.10
C GLY A 108 6.01 -9.94 -34.88
N ASP A 109 7.07 -10.43 -34.22
CA ASP A 109 6.99 -11.35 -33.06
C ASP A 109 6.89 -10.63 -31.71
N SER A 110 6.63 -9.32 -31.72
CA SER A 110 6.53 -8.51 -30.51
C SER A 110 5.12 -8.56 -29.91
N GLN A 111 5.02 -8.79 -28.60
CA GLN A 111 3.75 -8.74 -27.87
C GLN A 111 3.78 -7.59 -26.86
N THR A 112 2.75 -6.75 -26.87
CA THR A 112 2.60 -5.67 -25.89
C THR A 112 1.53 -6.06 -24.87
N VAL A 113 1.88 -5.96 -23.59
CA VAL A 113 0.94 -6.16 -22.48
C VAL A 113 0.61 -4.82 -21.84
N THR A 114 -0.68 -4.49 -21.75
CA THR A 114 -1.16 -3.24 -21.15
C THR A 114 -2.11 -3.55 -20.00
N GLY A 115 -1.91 -2.88 -18.87
CA GLY A 115 -2.77 -2.92 -17.70
C GLY A 115 -2.92 -1.54 -17.07
N ALA A 116 -4.04 -1.33 -16.37
CA ALA A 116 -4.28 -0.13 -15.59
C ALA A 116 -4.45 -0.53 -14.12
N PHE A 117 -3.76 0.18 -13.23
CA PHE A 117 -3.80 -0.05 -11.79
C PHE A 117 -4.23 1.24 -11.10
N PRO A 118 -5.31 1.22 -10.30
CA PRO A 118 -5.65 2.38 -9.48
C PRO A 118 -4.57 2.54 -8.41
N LEU A 119 -3.97 3.72 -8.33
CA LEU A 119 -2.99 4.03 -7.29
C LEU A 119 -3.72 4.68 -6.10
N PRO A 120 -3.76 4.03 -4.91
CA PRO A 120 -4.44 4.58 -3.75
C PRO A 120 -3.79 5.89 -3.26
N THR A 121 -4.59 6.78 -2.68
CA THR A 121 -4.09 8.05 -2.11
C THR A 121 -3.21 7.86 -0.87
N LYS A 122 -3.27 6.69 -0.23
CA LYS A 122 -2.47 6.32 0.95
C LYS A 122 -1.05 5.86 0.62
N VAL A 123 -0.69 5.80 -0.67
CA VAL A 123 0.64 5.38 -1.12
C VAL A 123 1.70 6.36 -0.61
N LYS A 124 2.73 5.82 0.05
CA LYS A 124 3.82 6.61 0.60
C LYS A 124 4.87 6.88 -0.48
N PRO A 125 5.57 8.03 -0.44
CA PRO A 125 6.75 8.23 -1.26
C PRO A 125 7.80 7.13 -1.04
N GLY A 126 8.44 6.67 -2.10
CA GLY A 126 9.41 5.58 -2.03
C GLY A 126 9.76 4.97 -3.38
N ALA A 127 10.62 3.96 -3.35
CA ALA A 127 10.99 3.16 -4.51
C ALA A 127 10.06 1.94 -4.63
N TYR A 128 9.30 1.90 -5.71
CA TYR A 128 8.39 0.81 -6.05
C TYR A 128 9.01 -0.01 -7.17
N ARG A 129 8.62 -1.29 -7.26
CA ARG A 129 9.11 -2.24 -8.25
C ARG A 129 7.93 -2.70 -9.10
N VAL A 130 8.02 -2.58 -10.41
CA VAL A 130 7.05 -3.12 -11.36
C VAL A 130 7.67 -4.32 -12.04
N CYS A 131 7.14 -5.53 -11.82
CA CYS A 131 7.66 -6.76 -12.42
C CYS A 131 6.64 -7.37 -13.39
N LEU A 132 7.07 -7.64 -14.62
CA LEU A 132 6.37 -8.44 -15.61
C LEU A 132 6.93 -9.86 -15.60
N THR A 133 6.08 -10.83 -15.27
CA THR A 133 6.39 -12.26 -15.31
C THR A 133 5.60 -12.93 -16.43
N VAL A 134 6.30 -13.58 -17.36
CA VAL A 134 5.71 -14.34 -18.48
C VAL A 134 5.66 -15.81 -18.09
N VAL A 135 4.48 -16.41 -18.25
CA VAL A 135 4.19 -17.79 -17.86
C VAL A 135 3.69 -18.54 -19.08
N GLN A 136 4.31 -19.67 -19.40
CA GLN A 136 3.92 -20.55 -20.50
C GLN A 136 3.97 -22.01 -20.02
N GLY A 137 2.93 -22.80 -20.30
CA GLY A 137 2.88 -24.20 -19.86
C GLY A 137 2.92 -24.39 -18.33
N GLY A 138 2.53 -23.38 -17.55
CA GLY A 138 2.60 -23.40 -16.09
C GLY A 138 3.96 -23.02 -15.50
N GLN A 139 4.98 -22.80 -16.34
CA GLN A 139 6.32 -22.41 -15.93
C GLN A 139 6.62 -20.95 -16.24
N VAL A 140 7.51 -20.36 -15.43
CA VAL A 140 8.00 -19.00 -15.66
C VAL A 140 9.10 -19.05 -16.71
N ILE A 141 8.86 -18.42 -17.86
CA ILE A 141 9.83 -18.38 -18.96
C ILE A 141 10.62 -17.07 -19.01
N ALA A 142 10.08 -16.00 -18.45
CA ALA A 142 10.76 -14.70 -18.37
C ALA A 142 10.24 -13.87 -17.21
N LYS A 143 11.12 -13.05 -16.63
CA LYS A 143 10.76 -12.03 -15.63
C LYS A 143 11.59 -10.78 -15.89
N GLN A 144 10.93 -9.63 -15.98
CA GLN A 144 11.59 -8.34 -16.13
C GLN A 144 11.00 -7.37 -15.12
N CYS A 145 11.87 -6.66 -14.40
CA CYS A 145 11.45 -5.68 -13.41
C CYS A 145 12.00 -4.29 -13.74
N SER A 146 11.24 -3.26 -13.39
CA SER A 146 11.60 -1.86 -13.50
C SER A 146 11.33 -1.14 -12.18
N ASP A 147 12.11 -0.11 -11.88
CA ASP A 147 11.88 0.74 -10.71
C ASP A 147 10.92 1.88 -11.06
N LEU A 148 9.97 2.14 -10.16
CA LEU A 148 9.01 3.23 -10.19
C LEU A 148 9.22 4.11 -8.96
N LYS A 149 9.71 5.34 -9.15
CA LYS A 149 9.88 6.28 -8.04
C LYS A 149 8.57 7.02 -7.78
N VAL A 150 7.99 6.82 -6.61
CA VAL A 150 6.80 7.56 -6.15
C VAL A 150 7.27 8.71 -5.26
N ALA A 151 6.84 9.93 -5.58
CA ALA A 151 7.19 11.14 -4.85
C ALA A 151 5.98 12.06 -4.73
N MET A 152 5.95 12.89 -3.67
CA MET A 152 5.02 14.01 -3.59
C MET A 152 5.40 15.04 -4.65
N VAL A 153 4.41 15.64 -5.30
CA VAL A 153 4.60 16.69 -6.30
C VAL A 153 3.62 17.84 -6.06
N GLY A 154 3.94 19.03 -6.59
CA GLY A 154 3.07 20.22 -6.48
C GLY A 154 3.04 20.83 -5.08
N PHE A 155 1.85 21.28 -4.66
CA PHE A 155 1.67 22.03 -3.41
C PHE A 155 2.06 21.24 -2.14
N PRO A 156 1.69 19.95 -1.97
CA PRO A 156 2.16 19.17 -0.82
C PRO A 156 3.68 19.03 -0.75
N ALA A 157 4.35 18.89 -1.91
CA ALA A 157 5.80 18.82 -1.96
C ALA A 157 6.46 20.15 -1.57
N MET A 158 5.89 21.28 -2.03
CA MET A 158 6.34 22.62 -1.64
C MET A 158 6.17 22.86 -0.14
N LEU A 159 5.02 22.49 0.46
CA LEU A 159 4.83 22.63 1.91
C LEU A 159 5.82 21.76 2.70
N ALA A 160 6.01 20.51 2.27
CA ALA A 160 6.96 19.62 2.89
C ALA A 160 8.39 20.17 2.81
N SER A 161 8.82 20.67 1.65
CA SER A 161 10.16 21.27 1.51
C SER A 161 10.32 22.52 2.36
N LEU A 162 9.33 23.42 2.41
CA LEU A 162 9.38 24.58 3.32
C LEU A 162 9.49 24.16 4.79
N ALA A 163 8.73 23.14 5.21
CA ALA A 163 8.74 22.67 6.59
C ALA A 163 10.10 22.05 6.98
N TYR A 164 10.70 21.23 6.11
CA TYR A 164 11.94 20.52 6.42
C TYR A 164 13.21 21.34 6.13
N GLU A 165 13.24 22.13 5.05
CA GLU A 165 14.42 22.91 4.65
C GLU A 165 14.41 24.31 5.26
N HIS A 166 13.23 24.90 5.50
CA HIS A 166 13.08 26.29 5.97
C HIS A 166 12.14 26.37 7.19
N GLY A 167 12.34 25.49 8.17
CA GLY A 167 11.44 25.30 9.31
C GLY A 167 11.06 26.58 10.08
N ALA A 168 12.00 27.54 10.21
CA ALA A 168 11.72 28.83 10.85
C ALA A 168 10.68 29.67 10.08
N THR A 169 10.83 29.77 8.75
CA THR A 169 9.86 30.50 7.91
C THR A 169 8.51 29.79 7.86
N TYR A 170 8.51 28.46 7.82
CA TYR A 170 7.29 27.67 7.89
C TYR A 170 6.55 27.89 9.21
N GLY A 171 7.28 27.91 10.34
CA GLY A 171 6.73 28.19 11.66
C GLY A 171 6.10 29.59 11.75
N ILE A 172 6.80 30.63 11.28
CA ILE A 172 6.26 32.00 11.25
C ILE A 172 5.00 32.07 10.40
N LEU A 173 5.03 31.49 9.19
CA LEU A 173 3.88 31.45 8.30
C LEU A 173 2.68 30.73 8.95
N ALA A 174 2.93 29.60 9.61
CA ALA A 174 1.90 28.84 10.30
C ALA A 174 1.26 29.66 11.44
N VAL A 175 2.06 30.39 12.23
CA VAL A 175 1.55 31.29 13.28
C VAL A 175 0.70 32.41 12.70
N ILE A 176 1.16 33.06 11.62
CA ILE A 176 0.39 34.12 10.95
C ILE A 176 -0.95 33.58 10.45
N ILE A 177 -0.96 32.42 9.78
CA ILE A 177 -2.18 31.77 9.30
C ILE A 177 -3.12 31.45 10.47
N ALA A 178 -2.59 30.95 11.59
CA ALA A 178 -3.39 30.65 12.78
C ALA A 178 -4.04 31.91 13.38
N ILE A 179 -3.31 33.01 13.50
CA ILE A 179 -3.83 34.30 13.99
C ILE A 179 -4.94 34.81 13.08
N VAL A 180 -4.71 34.85 11.76
CA VAL A 180 -5.70 35.33 10.77
C VAL A 180 -6.95 34.46 10.80
N THR A 181 -6.79 33.13 10.84
CA THR A 181 -7.91 32.18 10.89
C THR A 181 -8.71 32.34 12.18
N GLY A 182 -8.03 32.46 13.33
CA GLY A 182 -8.69 32.68 14.62
C GLY A 182 -9.50 33.97 14.65
N PHE A 183 -8.96 35.07 14.09
CA PHE A 183 -9.68 36.33 13.98
C PHE A 183 -10.88 36.24 13.02
N ALA A 184 -10.72 35.59 11.86
CA ALA A 184 -11.79 35.40 10.88
C ALA A 184 -12.95 34.56 11.45
N MET A 185 -12.66 33.44 12.11
CA MET A 185 -13.68 32.63 12.79
C MET A 185 -14.36 33.42 13.91
N GLY A 186 -13.58 34.16 14.70
CA GLY A 186 -14.09 35.06 15.74
C GLY A 186 -15.04 36.12 15.19
N TYR A 187 -14.82 36.63 13.98
CA TYR A 187 -15.71 37.58 13.31
C TYR A 187 -16.98 36.90 12.76
N LEU A 188 -16.85 35.75 12.08
CA LEU A 188 -17.97 35.03 11.46
C LEU A 188 -18.96 34.46 12.48
N PHE A 189 -18.48 33.97 13.62
CA PHE A 189 -19.34 33.38 14.66
C PHE A 189 -19.83 34.37 15.72
N LYS A 190 -19.45 35.66 15.63
CA LYS A 190 -19.91 36.70 16.56
C LYS A 190 -21.39 37.07 16.41
N GLY A 191 -22.06 36.59 15.35
CA GLY A 191 -23.45 36.92 15.03
C GLY A 191 -24.53 35.86 15.35
N GLY A 192 -24.18 34.72 15.96
CA GLY A 192 -25.09 33.56 16.11
C GLY A 192 -25.48 33.16 17.54
N GLY A 193 -25.14 33.95 18.55
CA GLY A 193 -25.41 33.61 19.95
C GLY A 193 -25.79 34.84 20.76
N GLY A 194 -27.07 35.22 20.71
CA GLY A 194 -27.62 36.30 21.51
C GLY A 194 -29.04 36.66 21.08
N HIS A 195 -30.00 36.02 21.75
CA HIS A 195 -31.47 36.09 21.67
C HIS A 195 -32.15 35.08 20.74
#